data_AF-A0A7W7EWU1-F1
#
_entry.id   AF-A0A7W7EWU1-F1
#
_cell.length_a   1.000
_cell.length_b   1.000
_cell.length_c   1.000
_cell.angle_alpha   90.00
_cell.angle_beta   90.00
_cell.angle_gamma   90.00
#
_symmetry.space_group_name_H-M   'P 1'
#
loop_
_entity.id
_entity.type
_entity.pdbx_description
1 polymer ?
#
loop_
_entity_poly.entity_id
_entity_poly.type
_entity_poly.pdbx_seq_one_letter_code
_entity_poly.pdbx_strand_id
1 'polypeptide(L)'
;MTQTEFPEPNACLFQHGPGGRWQPSPVLDGIEAFLDDWNKQVEEDGRPEDRIVGVILDSAVSMAGFELANSEAASNFLFHLNRLSYRQKMFWAVIDHTPKDAARKTEDAAIERLRGSAMWSTTPRSVVEVRLAGASENLETVRAVHPGLTDRDVVIVEVAKANSLGADLRPRALLRRREEGAYDHITADFPGIFGTALLQPRGKKGVHTEDLRKAVLSLLASFDGGKPNTVIERDALRAAFNTTKASCAVLATITDEVDGEKAKTPGTLAKELALISKDGLIDTRRGKIRIVNLGFDPPEPIAEAAE
;
A
#
# COMPACT_ATOMS: atom_id res chain seq x y z
N MET A 1 15.34 28.95 -4.42
CA MET A 1 15.96 29.28 -3.13
C MET A 1 17.44 28.99 -3.25
N THR A 2 18.28 30.00 -3.14
CA THR A 2 19.74 29.87 -3.27
C THR A 2 20.39 29.84 -1.90
N GLN A 3 21.56 29.20 -1.80
CA GLN A 3 22.36 29.11 -0.57
C GLN A 3 22.77 30.51 -0.02
N THR A 4 22.69 31.54 -0.87
CA THR A 4 22.88 32.95 -0.53
C THR A 4 21.75 33.55 0.30
N GLU A 5 20.53 33.01 0.21
CA GLU A 5 19.34 33.54 0.92
C GLU A 5 19.18 32.93 2.33
N PHE A 6 19.68 31.70 2.52
CA PHE A 6 19.64 30.97 3.79
C PHE A 6 21.00 30.30 4.02
N PRO A 7 21.99 31.04 4.56
CA PRO A 7 23.34 30.52 4.75
C PRO A 7 23.43 29.50 5.89
N GLU A 8 22.42 29.46 6.75
CA GLU A 8 22.32 28.57 7.88
C GLU A 8 21.85 27.17 7.40
N PRO A 9 22.45 26.08 7.90
CA PRO A 9 21.94 24.75 7.63
C PRO A 9 20.51 24.62 8.18
N ASN A 10 19.66 23.87 7.48
CA ASN A 10 18.31 23.58 7.95
C ASN A 10 18.35 23.10 9.40
N ALA A 11 17.55 23.73 10.25
CA ALA A 11 17.51 23.40 11.65
C ALA A 11 17.07 21.93 11.84
N CYS A 12 17.96 21.14 12.42
CA CYS A 12 17.70 19.75 12.76
C CYS A 12 16.82 19.69 14.02
N LEU A 13 15.71 18.95 13.98
CA LEU A 13 14.82 18.75 15.11
C LEU A 13 15.35 17.70 16.10
N PHE A 14 16.20 16.79 15.65
CA PHE A 14 16.81 15.75 16.46
C PHE A 14 18.33 15.75 16.27
N GLN A 15 19.05 15.43 17.34
CA GLN A 15 20.51 15.42 17.34
C GLN A 15 21.07 14.38 18.30
N HIS A 16 22.38 14.09 18.20
CA HIS A 16 23.07 13.32 19.21
C HIS A 16 23.28 14.16 20.48
N GLY A 17 22.78 13.64 21.59
CA GLY A 17 23.01 14.20 22.93
C GLY A 17 24.29 13.71 23.60
N PRO A 18 24.55 14.18 24.83
CA PRO A 18 25.60 13.64 25.68
C PRO A 18 25.46 12.11 25.81
N GLY A 19 26.51 11.36 25.46
CA GLY A 19 26.48 9.90 25.45
C GLY A 19 25.97 9.26 24.14
N GLY A 20 25.84 10.04 23.06
CA GLY A 20 25.61 9.53 21.71
C GLY A 20 24.17 9.09 21.42
N ARG A 21 23.22 9.33 22.34
CA ARG A 21 21.81 9.00 22.14
C ARG A 21 21.11 10.06 21.31
N TRP A 22 20.20 9.65 20.43
CA TRP A 22 19.32 10.55 19.71
C TRP A 22 18.30 11.20 20.65
N GLN A 23 18.19 12.52 20.61
CA GLN A 23 17.30 13.31 21.45
C GLN A 23 16.79 14.56 20.72
N PRO A 24 15.74 15.23 21.24
CA PRO A 24 15.33 16.54 20.79
C PRO A 24 16.50 17.52 20.72
N SER A 25 16.52 18.30 19.66
CA SER A 25 17.41 19.47 19.56
C SER A 25 16.84 20.65 20.36
N PRO A 26 17.68 21.64 20.69
CA PRO A 26 17.21 22.91 21.25
C PRO A 26 16.15 23.61 20.38
N VAL A 27 16.16 23.35 19.07
CA VAL A 27 15.16 23.89 18.15
C VAL A 27 13.81 23.23 18.38
N LEU A 28 13.77 21.89 18.48
CA LEU A 28 12.54 21.18 18.78
C LEU A 28 12.02 21.55 20.18
N ASP A 29 12.90 21.62 21.18
CA ASP A 29 12.54 22.06 22.54
C ASP A 29 11.94 23.48 22.54
N GLY A 30 12.51 24.40 21.74
CA GLY A 30 11.99 25.76 21.58
C GLY A 30 10.61 25.80 20.91
N ILE A 31 10.40 24.97 19.88
CA ILE A 31 9.08 24.80 19.25
C ILE A 31 8.07 24.27 20.26
N GLU A 32 8.44 23.27 21.05
CA GLU A 32 7.57 22.71 22.08
C GLU A 32 7.15 23.75 23.11
N ALA A 33 8.11 24.50 23.64
CA ALA A 33 7.85 25.56 24.62
C ALA A 33 6.94 26.64 24.02
N PHE A 34 7.22 27.11 22.81
CA PHE A 34 6.40 28.10 22.12
C PHE A 34 4.94 27.65 21.97
N LEU A 35 4.71 26.40 21.54
CA LEU A 35 3.37 25.86 21.34
C LEU A 35 2.59 25.76 22.66
N ASP A 36 3.26 25.33 23.73
CA ASP A 36 2.66 25.21 25.05
C ASP A 36 2.31 26.59 25.64
N ASP A 37 3.27 27.53 25.57
CA ASP A 37 3.12 28.88 26.09
C ASP A 37 2.04 29.66 25.32
N TRP A 38 2.02 29.56 23.99
CA TRP A 38 1.00 30.21 23.16
C TRP A 38 -0.40 29.72 23.51
N ASN A 39 -0.61 28.41 23.51
CA ASN A 39 -1.93 27.85 23.78
C ASN A 39 -2.39 28.12 25.21
N LYS A 40 -1.47 28.16 26.18
CA LYS A 40 -1.78 28.55 27.55
C LYS A 40 -2.23 30.01 27.62
N GLN A 41 -1.49 30.93 27.00
CA GLN A 41 -1.81 32.36 26.98
C GLN A 41 -3.19 32.61 26.35
N VAL A 42 -3.48 31.94 25.22
CA VAL A 42 -4.74 32.09 24.50
C VAL A 42 -5.95 31.65 25.35
N GLU A 43 -5.81 30.57 26.11
CA GLU A 43 -6.86 30.11 27.05
C GLU A 43 -7.03 31.10 28.22
N GLU A 44 -5.94 31.64 28.76
CA GLU A 44 -5.97 32.65 29.83
C GLU A 44 -6.61 33.98 29.37
N ASP A 45 -6.38 34.37 28.12
CA ASP A 45 -6.97 35.56 27.49
C ASP A 45 -8.45 35.37 27.09
N GLY A 46 -9.00 34.17 27.23
CA GLY A 46 -10.38 33.86 26.85
C GLY A 46 -10.64 33.86 25.35
N ARG A 47 -9.63 33.52 24.53
CA ARG A 47 -9.70 33.48 23.05
C ARG A 47 -9.50 32.08 22.47
N PRO A 48 -10.25 31.05 22.91
CA PRO A 48 -9.98 29.65 22.56
C PRO A 48 -9.91 29.36 21.04
N GLU A 49 -10.49 30.22 20.21
CA GLU A 49 -10.40 30.19 18.74
C GLU A 49 -8.99 30.42 18.19
N ASP A 50 -8.10 31.11 18.90
CA ASP A 50 -6.72 31.43 18.48
C ASP A 50 -5.73 30.28 18.80
N ARG A 51 -6.25 29.16 19.33
CA ARG A 51 -5.43 28.03 19.75
C ARG A 51 -4.80 27.32 18.56
N ILE A 52 -3.52 26.99 18.67
CA ILE A 52 -2.84 26.10 17.73
C ILE A 52 -3.35 24.68 17.97
N VAL A 53 -4.00 24.09 16.97
CA VAL A 53 -4.57 22.73 17.03
C VAL A 53 -3.70 21.66 16.38
N GLY A 54 -2.69 22.07 15.61
CA GLY A 54 -1.75 21.14 15.00
C GLY A 54 -0.57 21.80 14.30
N VAL A 55 0.39 20.96 13.95
CA VAL A 55 1.67 21.31 13.32
C VAL A 55 1.84 20.51 12.04
N ILE A 56 2.29 21.17 10.97
CA ILE A 56 2.69 20.51 9.72
C ILE A 56 4.21 20.58 9.60
N LEU A 57 4.85 19.43 9.45
CA LEU A 57 6.30 19.28 9.29
C LEU A 57 6.62 18.92 7.83
N ASP A 58 7.25 19.84 7.10
CA ASP A 58 7.63 19.68 5.68
C ASP A 58 9.15 19.89 5.49
N SER A 59 9.98 18.88 5.27
CA SER A 59 9.71 17.43 5.26
C SER A 59 10.54 16.72 6.34
N ALA A 60 10.10 15.54 6.76
CA ALA A 60 10.81 14.70 7.72
C ALA A 60 12.28 14.47 7.32
N VAL A 61 12.54 14.21 6.02
CA VAL A 61 13.89 13.98 5.50
C VAL A 61 14.83 15.15 5.78
N SER A 62 14.32 16.38 5.61
CA SER A 62 15.13 17.60 5.72
C SER A 62 15.31 18.09 7.15
N MET A 63 14.33 17.82 8.01
CA MET A 63 14.27 18.40 9.36
C MET A 63 14.59 17.40 10.48
N ALA A 64 14.59 16.08 10.23
CA ALA A 64 14.84 15.10 11.27
C ALA A 64 16.26 15.18 11.87
N GLY A 65 17.24 15.70 11.13
CA GLY A 65 18.63 15.81 11.59
C GLY A 65 19.45 14.53 11.44
N PHE A 66 18.90 13.53 10.74
CA PHE A 66 19.56 12.26 10.42
C PHE A 66 19.02 11.71 9.10
N GLU A 67 19.77 10.81 8.47
CA GLU A 67 19.23 10.03 7.36
C GLU A 67 18.13 9.10 7.89
N LEU A 68 16.90 9.17 7.36
CA LEU A 68 15.79 8.29 7.76
C LEU A 68 16.06 6.78 7.60
N ALA A 69 17.18 6.39 6.96
CA ALA A 69 17.69 5.02 6.97
C ALA A 69 18.24 4.59 8.35
N ASN A 70 18.60 5.55 9.21
CA ASN A 70 18.98 5.32 10.58
C ASN A 70 17.73 4.93 11.40
N SER A 71 17.51 3.62 11.48
CA SER A 71 16.34 3.03 12.14
C SER A 71 16.16 3.48 13.59
N GLU A 72 17.25 3.63 14.35
CA GLU A 72 17.19 4.07 15.75
C GLU A 72 16.72 5.52 15.85
N ALA A 73 17.32 6.41 15.05
CA ALA A 73 16.98 7.82 15.03
C ALA A 73 15.52 8.05 14.58
N ALA A 74 15.10 7.38 13.50
CA ALA A 74 13.73 7.43 12.99
C ALA A 74 12.71 6.94 14.03
N SER A 75 13.04 5.86 14.73
CA SER A 75 12.21 5.33 15.81
C SER A 75 12.03 6.35 16.92
N ASN A 76 13.14 6.87 17.46
CA ASN A 76 13.12 7.79 18.59
C ASN A 76 12.41 9.10 18.24
N PHE A 77 12.65 9.63 17.04
CA PHE A 77 11.98 10.83 16.55
C PHE A 77 10.46 10.64 16.44
N LEU A 78 10.00 9.57 15.79
CA LEU A 78 8.56 9.33 15.64
C LEU A 78 7.88 9.03 16.98
N PHE A 79 8.55 8.30 17.89
CA PHE A 79 8.01 8.07 19.23
C PHE A 79 7.90 9.37 20.03
N HIS A 80 8.91 10.24 19.93
CA HIS A 80 8.89 11.55 20.55
C HIS A 80 7.71 12.37 20.05
N LEU A 81 7.56 12.52 18.72
CA LEU A 81 6.44 13.26 18.13
C LEU A 81 5.07 12.69 18.49
N ASN A 82 4.92 11.36 18.59
CA ASN A 82 3.66 10.76 19.01
C ASN A 82 3.32 11.09 20.47
N ARG A 83 4.31 11.01 21.37
CA ARG A 83 4.14 11.40 22.78
C ARG A 83 3.86 12.89 22.90
N LEU A 84 4.55 13.72 22.12
CA LEU A 84 4.36 15.16 22.06
C LEU A 84 2.94 15.53 21.61
N SER A 85 2.47 14.96 20.50
CA SER A 85 1.10 15.12 20.00
C SER A 85 0.06 14.79 21.08
N TYR A 86 0.27 13.69 21.82
CA TYR A 86 -0.62 13.31 22.92
C TYR A 86 -0.57 14.29 24.09
N ARG A 87 0.64 14.67 24.53
CA ARG A 87 0.88 15.62 25.64
C ARG A 87 0.22 16.97 25.37
N GLN A 88 0.40 17.50 24.17
CA GLN A 88 -0.09 18.83 23.76
C GLN A 88 -1.55 18.82 23.31
N LYS A 89 -2.14 17.63 23.11
CA LYS A 89 -3.49 17.47 22.51
C LYS A 89 -3.60 18.19 21.15
N MET A 90 -2.55 18.05 20.33
CA MET A 90 -2.45 18.62 18.97
C MET A 90 -2.15 17.53 17.97
N PHE A 91 -2.59 17.70 16.71
CA PHE A 91 -2.14 16.80 15.65
C PHE A 91 -0.78 17.24 15.11
N TRP A 92 0.05 16.26 14.74
CA TRP A 92 1.29 16.50 14.02
C TRP A 92 1.20 15.78 12.67
N ALA A 93 1.16 16.55 11.58
CA ALA A 93 1.16 16.04 10.23
C ALA A 93 2.60 16.09 9.68
N VAL A 94 3.18 14.93 9.40
CA VAL A 94 4.56 14.82 8.93
C VAL A 94 4.57 14.44 7.46
N ILE A 95 5.15 15.30 6.62
CA ILE A 95 5.33 15.04 5.19
C ILE A 95 6.67 14.33 4.99
N ASP A 96 6.62 13.18 4.32
CA ASP A 96 7.82 12.42 3.95
C ASP A 96 7.74 11.99 2.48
N HIS A 97 8.90 11.72 1.89
CA HIS A 97 9.01 11.33 0.49
C HIS A 97 9.41 9.86 0.36
N THR A 98 8.69 9.12 -0.47
CA THR A 98 9.13 7.77 -0.88
C THR A 98 10.45 7.87 -1.66
N PRO A 99 11.43 6.98 -1.41
CA PRO A 99 12.66 6.91 -2.22
C PRO A 99 12.35 6.77 -3.71
N LYS A 100 13.19 7.36 -4.56
CA LYS A 100 13.07 7.24 -6.03
C LYS A 100 13.01 5.78 -6.52
N ASP A 101 13.71 4.87 -5.84
CA ASP A 101 13.75 3.44 -6.20
C ASP A 101 12.50 2.65 -5.74
N ALA A 102 11.69 3.20 -4.85
CA ALA A 102 10.46 2.57 -4.37
C ALA A 102 9.35 2.55 -5.44
N ALA A 103 9.46 3.37 -6.49
CA ALA A 103 8.57 3.37 -7.64
C ALA A 103 8.55 2.03 -8.42
N ARG A 104 9.57 1.17 -8.22
CA ARG A 104 9.64 -0.17 -8.84
C ARG A 104 8.80 -1.22 -8.13
N LYS A 105 8.19 -0.90 -6.99
CA LYS A 105 7.38 -1.80 -6.17
C LYS A 105 5.94 -1.30 -6.07
N THR A 106 5.28 -1.19 -7.22
CA THR A 106 3.88 -0.76 -7.31
C THR A 106 2.90 -1.70 -6.59
N GLU A 107 3.32 -2.91 -6.25
CA GLU A 107 2.52 -3.89 -5.49
C GLU A 107 2.60 -3.71 -3.96
N ASP A 108 3.63 -3.02 -3.45
CA ASP A 108 3.86 -2.85 -2.00
C ASP A 108 3.02 -1.70 -1.43
N ALA A 109 2.52 -1.88 -0.20
CA ALA A 109 1.78 -0.83 0.50
C ALA A 109 2.65 0.43 0.68
N ALA A 110 2.05 1.62 0.62
CA ALA A 110 2.77 2.91 0.74
C ALA A 110 3.75 2.96 1.92
N ILE A 111 3.33 2.39 3.04
CA ILE A 111 4.08 2.30 4.30
C ILE A 111 5.37 1.50 4.13
N GLU A 112 5.33 0.42 3.36
CA GLU A 112 6.49 -0.45 3.08
C GLU A 112 7.50 0.23 2.15
N ARG A 113 7.04 1.23 1.39
CA ARG A 113 7.86 2.06 0.51
C ARG A 113 8.56 3.24 1.22
N LEU A 114 8.19 3.57 2.46
CA LEU A 114 8.85 4.65 3.22
C LEU A 114 10.22 4.21 3.79
N ARG A 115 11.18 5.14 3.90
CA ARG A 115 12.49 4.86 4.54
C ARG A 115 12.29 4.63 6.04
N GLY A 116 12.85 3.57 6.61
CA GLY A 116 12.58 3.21 8.01
C GLY A 116 11.16 2.63 8.23
N SER A 117 10.60 1.99 7.20
CA SER A 117 9.21 1.49 7.05
C SER A 117 8.56 0.88 8.30
N ALA A 118 9.31 0.12 9.10
CA ALA A 118 8.78 -0.52 10.31
C ALA A 118 8.16 0.51 11.28
N MET A 119 8.76 1.69 11.43
CA MET A 119 8.29 2.70 12.37
C MET A 119 7.12 3.52 11.83
N TRP A 120 7.09 3.78 10.52
CA TRP A 120 5.96 4.41 9.86
C TRP A 120 4.70 3.53 9.89
N SER A 121 4.87 2.22 9.91
CA SER A 121 3.75 1.28 10.04
C SER A 121 3.16 1.24 11.45
N THR A 122 3.94 1.56 12.48
CA THR A 122 3.56 1.35 13.88
C THR A 122 3.19 2.65 14.59
N THR A 123 4.02 3.69 14.49
CA THR A 123 3.91 4.88 15.33
C THR A 123 2.84 5.88 14.88
N PRO A 124 2.74 6.29 13.61
CA PRO A 124 1.69 7.22 13.16
C PRO A 124 0.29 6.64 13.39
N ARG A 125 -0.65 7.46 13.86
CA ARG A 125 -2.06 7.04 14.00
C ARG A 125 -2.77 6.86 12.66
N SER A 126 -2.37 7.64 11.65
CA SER A 126 -2.80 7.48 10.28
C SER A 126 -1.61 7.72 9.34
N VAL A 127 -1.64 7.02 8.21
CA VAL A 127 -0.73 7.23 7.09
C VAL A 127 -1.57 7.42 5.84
N VAL A 128 -1.37 8.55 5.18
CA VAL A 128 -2.03 8.91 3.93
C VAL A 128 -0.97 8.95 2.84
N GLU A 129 -1.17 8.17 1.79
CA GLU A 129 -0.38 8.27 0.58
C GLU A 129 -1.02 9.29 -0.35
N VAL A 130 -0.18 10.15 -0.92
CA VAL A 130 -0.55 11.08 -1.97
C VAL A 130 0.34 10.78 -3.17
N ARG A 131 -0.27 10.41 -4.29
CA ARG A 131 0.42 10.09 -5.54
C ARG A 131 -0.29 10.72 -6.73
N LEU A 132 0.42 10.87 -7.84
CA LEU A 132 -0.23 11.19 -9.10
C LEU A 132 -0.98 9.96 -9.61
N ALA A 133 -2.05 10.19 -10.38
CA ALA A 133 -2.74 9.12 -11.08
C ALA A 133 -1.77 8.39 -12.01
N GLY A 134 -1.92 7.08 -12.11
CA GLY A 134 -1.11 6.21 -12.95
C GLY A 134 -1.97 5.26 -13.77
N ALA A 135 -1.35 4.21 -14.30
CA ALA A 135 -2.02 3.25 -15.18
C ALA A 135 -3.17 2.46 -14.50
N SER A 136 -3.27 2.49 -13.17
CA SER A 136 -4.34 1.84 -12.41
C SER A 136 -5.65 2.63 -12.36
N GLU A 137 -5.62 3.93 -12.67
CA GLU A 137 -6.80 4.79 -12.63
C GLU A 137 -7.41 4.96 -14.03
N ASN A 138 -8.74 4.84 -14.12
CA ASN A 138 -9.46 5.12 -15.35
C ASN A 138 -9.76 6.63 -15.46
N LEU A 139 -8.89 7.35 -16.15
CA LEU A 139 -9.03 8.78 -16.39
C LEU A 139 -9.84 9.13 -17.64
N GLU A 140 -10.36 8.16 -18.40
CA GLU A 140 -11.06 8.43 -19.67
C GLU A 140 -12.28 9.33 -19.46
N THR A 141 -13.10 9.01 -18.46
CA THR A 141 -14.31 9.76 -18.11
C THR A 141 -13.98 11.17 -17.60
N VAL A 142 -12.90 11.32 -16.84
CA VAL A 142 -12.43 12.63 -16.35
C VAL A 142 -11.92 13.50 -17.50
N ARG A 143 -11.13 12.93 -18.42
CA ARG A 143 -10.61 13.64 -19.60
C ARG A 143 -11.70 14.06 -20.59
N ALA A 144 -12.80 13.31 -20.65
CA ALA A 144 -13.96 13.68 -21.47
C ALA A 144 -14.62 14.98 -20.98
N VAL A 145 -14.63 15.22 -19.66
CA VAL A 145 -15.19 16.45 -19.05
C VAL A 145 -14.15 17.57 -18.98
N HIS A 146 -12.86 17.23 -18.87
CA HIS A 146 -11.76 18.19 -18.78
C HIS A 146 -10.77 18.01 -19.96
N PRO A 147 -11.06 18.59 -21.14
CA PRO A 147 -10.18 18.49 -22.29
C PRO A 147 -8.80 19.09 -22.00
N GLY A 148 -7.72 18.36 -22.30
CA GLY A 148 -6.35 18.80 -22.07
C GLY A 148 -5.77 18.47 -20.69
N LEU A 149 -6.51 17.70 -19.89
CA LEU A 149 -6.03 17.10 -18.65
C LEU A 149 -4.93 16.07 -18.92
N THR A 150 -3.88 16.10 -18.10
CA THR A 150 -2.82 15.10 -18.04
C THR A 150 -2.87 14.34 -16.72
N ASP A 151 -2.21 13.19 -16.63
CA ASP A 151 -2.17 12.37 -15.40
C ASP A 151 -1.60 13.14 -14.21
N ARG A 152 -0.75 14.14 -14.48
CA ARG A 152 -0.15 15.02 -13.46
C ARG A 152 -1.13 15.99 -12.83
N ASP A 153 -2.30 16.16 -13.43
CA ASP A 153 -3.35 17.03 -12.91
C ASP A 153 -4.29 16.27 -11.96
N VAL A 154 -4.21 14.94 -11.90
CA VAL A 154 -5.03 14.13 -10.99
C VAL A 154 -4.16 13.55 -9.89
N VAL A 155 -4.53 13.83 -8.66
CA VAL A 155 -3.90 13.33 -7.44
C VAL A 155 -4.80 12.29 -6.81
N ILE A 156 -4.21 11.15 -6.48
CA ILE A 156 -4.85 10.06 -5.75
C ILE A 156 -4.39 10.12 -4.30
N VAL A 157 -5.36 10.13 -3.40
CA VAL A 157 -5.15 10.15 -1.96
C VAL A 157 -5.70 8.85 -1.38
N GLU A 158 -4.83 8.05 -0.78
CA GLU A 158 -5.17 6.75 -0.20
C GLU A 158 -4.81 6.69 1.27
N VAL A 159 -5.74 6.21 2.09
CA VAL A 159 -5.45 5.95 3.51
C VAL A 159 -4.80 4.57 3.63
N ALA A 160 -3.47 4.55 3.76
CA ALA A 160 -2.70 3.33 3.95
C ALA A 160 -2.91 2.74 5.34
N LYS A 161 -3.07 3.60 6.36
CA LYS A 161 -3.35 3.22 7.74
C LYS A 161 -4.26 4.25 8.41
N ALA A 162 -5.19 3.78 9.23
CA ALA A 162 -5.88 4.60 10.21
C ALA A 162 -6.27 3.75 11.42
N ASN A 163 -5.95 4.25 12.62
CA ASN A 163 -6.28 3.59 13.89
C ASN A 163 -7.61 4.07 14.49
N SER A 164 -8.28 5.05 13.87
CA SER A 164 -9.57 5.56 14.31
C SER A 164 -10.70 4.59 13.95
N LEU A 165 -11.62 4.36 14.90
CA LEU A 165 -12.82 3.56 14.67
C LEU A 165 -13.67 4.23 13.56
N GLY A 166 -14.08 3.45 12.55
CA GLY A 166 -14.90 3.95 11.45
C GLY A 166 -14.13 4.79 10.41
N ALA A 167 -12.80 4.74 10.39
CA ALA A 167 -12.00 5.43 9.38
C ALA A 167 -12.43 5.05 7.96
N ASP A 168 -12.64 6.05 7.11
CA ASP A 168 -12.91 5.83 5.70
C ASP A 168 -11.61 5.60 4.95
N LEU A 169 -11.38 4.35 4.54
CA LEU A 169 -10.18 3.93 3.83
C LEU A 169 -10.32 4.00 2.30
N ARG A 170 -11.50 4.40 1.80
CA ARG A 170 -11.75 4.47 0.35
C ARG A 170 -10.83 5.52 -0.26
N PRO A 171 -10.22 5.26 -1.44
CA PRO A 171 -9.37 6.22 -2.11
C PRO A 171 -10.15 7.46 -2.55
N ARG A 172 -9.44 8.57 -2.75
CA ARG A 172 -10.00 9.85 -3.18
C ARG A 172 -9.21 10.38 -4.37
N ALA A 173 -9.93 10.94 -5.33
CA ALA A 173 -9.37 11.57 -6.51
C ALA A 173 -9.56 13.07 -6.43
N LEU A 174 -8.46 13.79 -6.58
CA LEU A 174 -8.39 15.23 -6.51
C LEU A 174 -7.89 15.77 -7.85
N LEU A 175 -8.61 16.74 -8.43
CA LEU A 175 -8.23 17.41 -9.67
C LEU A 175 -7.54 18.74 -9.36
N ARG A 176 -6.34 18.95 -9.87
CA ARG A 176 -5.59 20.19 -9.70
C ARG A 176 -6.22 21.34 -10.49
N ARG A 177 -6.45 22.47 -9.81
CA ARG A 177 -6.68 23.78 -10.44
C ARG A 177 -5.34 24.39 -10.84
N ARG A 178 -5.02 24.34 -12.14
CA ARG A 178 -3.68 24.71 -12.66
C ARG A 178 -3.25 26.14 -12.28
N GLU A 179 -4.19 27.08 -12.25
CA GLU A 179 -3.91 28.49 -11.99
C GLU A 179 -3.78 28.82 -10.49
N GLU A 180 -4.51 28.11 -9.64
CA GLU A 180 -4.63 28.43 -8.20
C GLU A 180 -3.75 27.53 -7.31
N GLY A 181 -3.24 26.42 -7.83
CA GLY A 181 -2.53 25.41 -7.02
C GLY A 181 -3.43 24.65 -6.03
N ALA A 182 -4.75 24.88 -6.08
CA ALA A 182 -5.75 24.18 -5.30
C ALA A 182 -6.19 22.86 -5.95
N TYR A 183 -7.01 22.08 -5.24
CA TYR A 183 -7.51 20.79 -5.70
C TYR A 183 -9.02 20.66 -5.47
N ASP A 184 -9.74 20.17 -6.47
CA ASP A 184 -11.16 19.82 -6.42
C ASP A 184 -11.35 18.34 -6.15
N HIS A 185 -12.26 18.01 -5.24
CA HIS A 185 -12.57 16.61 -4.94
C HIS A 185 -13.56 16.05 -5.94
N ILE A 186 -13.11 15.14 -6.81
CA ILE A 186 -13.89 14.64 -7.96
C ILE A 186 -14.35 13.18 -7.82
N THR A 187 -14.09 12.53 -6.68
CA THR A 187 -14.37 11.10 -6.49
C THR A 187 -15.83 10.73 -6.74
N ALA A 188 -16.77 11.58 -6.30
CA ALA A 188 -18.20 11.31 -6.45
C ALA A 188 -18.68 11.50 -7.90
N ASP A 189 -18.06 12.42 -8.63
CA ASP A 189 -18.42 12.75 -10.01
C ASP A 189 -17.95 11.66 -11.00
N PHE A 190 -16.89 10.93 -10.63
CA PHE A 190 -16.30 9.87 -11.44
C PHE A 190 -16.17 8.55 -10.67
N PRO A 191 -17.28 7.83 -10.42
CA PRO A 191 -17.29 6.61 -9.59
C PRO A 191 -16.45 5.45 -10.17
N GLY A 192 -16.13 5.48 -11.48
CA GLY A 192 -15.28 4.50 -12.15
C GLY A 192 -13.79 4.85 -12.20
N ILE A 193 -13.35 5.94 -11.56
CA ILE A 193 -11.96 6.42 -11.66
C ILE A 193 -10.97 5.43 -11.05
N PHE A 194 -11.37 4.80 -9.95
CA PHE A 194 -10.72 3.62 -9.43
C PHE A 194 -11.36 2.47 -10.19
N GLY A 195 -10.63 1.87 -11.15
CA GLY A 195 -11.21 0.92 -12.10
C GLY A 195 -12.02 -0.20 -11.43
N THR A 196 -12.75 -0.98 -12.23
CA THR A 196 -13.52 -2.17 -11.81
C THR A 196 -12.70 -3.28 -11.14
N ALA A 197 -11.44 -3.02 -10.77
CA ALA A 197 -10.87 -3.55 -9.55
C ALA A 197 -11.67 -3.01 -8.35
N LEU A 198 -12.92 -3.48 -8.25
CA LEU A 198 -13.80 -3.33 -7.11
C LEU A 198 -12.97 -3.38 -5.84
N LEU A 199 -13.28 -2.43 -4.95
CA LEU A 199 -13.14 -2.51 -3.51
C LEU A 199 -13.48 -3.93 -3.03
N GLN A 200 -12.56 -4.89 -3.18
CA GLN A 200 -12.53 -6.03 -2.31
C GLN A 200 -12.16 -5.44 -0.96
N PRO A 201 -12.95 -5.72 0.10
CA PRO A 201 -12.55 -5.39 1.45
C PRO A 201 -11.10 -5.81 1.60
N ARG A 202 -10.25 -5.00 2.25
CA ARG A 202 -8.89 -5.39 2.68
C ARG A 202 -8.95 -6.51 3.75
N GLY A 203 -9.80 -7.52 3.56
CA GLY A 203 -9.73 -8.83 4.19
C GLY A 203 -8.91 -9.73 3.28
N LYS A 204 -7.65 -9.94 3.65
CA LYS A 204 -6.76 -11.03 3.21
C LYS A 204 -6.99 -11.52 1.76
N LYS A 205 -6.30 -10.90 0.79
CA LYS A 205 -6.09 -11.52 -0.54
C LYS A 205 -5.57 -12.95 -0.36
N GLY A 206 -6.27 -13.92 -0.96
CA GLY A 206 -5.77 -15.26 -1.24
C GLY A 206 -5.23 -16.04 -0.05
N VAL A 207 -6.02 -16.21 1.02
CA VAL A 207 -5.75 -17.28 1.99
C VAL A 207 -6.03 -18.60 1.30
N HIS A 208 -5.06 -19.52 1.32
CA HIS A 208 -5.28 -20.90 0.92
C HIS A 208 -6.49 -21.47 1.66
N THR A 209 -7.49 -21.95 0.91
CA THR A 209 -8.65 -22.67 1.44
C THR A 209 -8.73 -24.05 0.81
N GLU A 210 -9.38 -24.99 1.48
CA GLU A 210 -9.63 -26.33 0.94
C GLU A 210 -10.43 -26.28 -0.37
N ASP A 211 -11.37 -25.35 -0.51
CA ASP A 211 -12.15 -25.19 -1.74
C ASP A 211 -11.30 -24.66 -2.89
N LEU A 212 -10.36 -23.75 -2.61
CA LEU A 212 -9.41 -23.27 -3.61
C LEU A 212 -8.47 -24.40 -4.05
N ARG A 213 -7.98 -25.18 -3.09
CA ARG A 213 -7.17 -26.36 -3.34
C ARG A 213 -7.89 -27.36 -4.25
N LYS A 214 -9.16 -27.68 -3.96
CA LYS A 214 -9.99 -28.57 -4.80
C LYS A 214 -10.21 -28.03 -6.19
N ALA A 215 -10.43 -26.72 -6.33
CA ALA A 215 -10.61 -26.09 -7.63
C ALA A 215 -9.32 -26.17 -8.48
N VAL A 216 -8.14 -25.94 -7.87
CA VAL A 216 -6.85 -26.08 -8.54
C VAL A 216 -6.54 -27.55 -8.89
N LEU A 217 -6.87 -28.51 -8.02
CA LEU A 217 -6.75 -29.94 -8.32
C LEU A 217 -7.68 -30.37 -9.46
N SER A 218 -8.91 -29.85 -9.51
CA SER A 218 -9.86 -30.11 -10.59
C SER A 218 -9.36 -29.53 -11.92
N LEU A 219 -8.76 -28.34 -11.88
CA LEU A 219 -8.10 -27.74 -13.04
C LEU A 219 -6.91 -28.58 -13.52
N LEU A 220 -6.11 -29.17 -12.63
CA LEU A 220 -5.04 -30.09 -13.02
C LEU A 220 -5.59 -31.40 -13.60
N ALA A 221 -6.70 -31.90 -13.04
CA ALA A 221 -7.37 -33.10 -13.51
C ALA A 221 -8.01 -32.95 -14.90
N SER A 222 -8.31 -31.72 -15.35
CA SER A 222 -8.81 -31.52 -16.72
C SER A 222 -7.76 -31.83 -17.79
N PHE A 223 -6.47 -31.92 -17.43
CA PHE A 223 -5.40 -32.31 -18.35
C PHE A 223 -5.22 -33.82 -18.36
N ASP A 224 -5.63 -34.47 -19.46
CA ASP A 224 -5.57 -35.92 -19.66
C ASP A 224 -6.21 -36.72 -18.50
N GLY A 225 -7.29 -36.18 -17.92
CA GLY A 225 -8.03 -36.82 -16.83
C GLY A 225 -7.24 -36.95 -15.52
N GLY A 226 -6.17 -36.16 -15.33
CA GLY A 226 -5.37 -36.19 -14.11
C GLY A 226 -4.46 -37.41 -13.98
N LYS A 227 -4.17 -38.10 -15.09
CA LYS A 227 -3.32 -39.29 -15.08
C LYS A 227 -1.91 -39.01 -14.54
N PRO A 228 -1.31 -39.96 -13.79
CA PRO A 228 0.10 -39.90 -13.44
C PRO A 228 1.00 -39.74 -14.67
N ASN A 229 2.06 -38.95 -14.52
CA ASN A 229 3.04 -38.56 -15.54
C ASN A 229 2.55 -37.61 -16.64
N THR A 230 1.29 -37.14 -16.60
CA THR A 230 0.85 -36.07 -17.49
C THR A 230 1.70 -34.82 -17.28
N VAL A 231 2.27 -34.31 -18.37
CA VAL A 231 3.10 -33.10 -18.38
C VAL A 231 2.26 -31.95 -18.90
N ILE A 232 2.12 -30.91 -18.09
CA ILE A 232 1.35 -29.71 -18.38
C ILE A 232 2.33 -28.57 -18.62
N GLU A 233 2.23 -27.96 -19.80
CA GLU A 233 2.97 -26.74 -20.13
C GLU A 233 2.31 -25.54 -19.43
N ARG A 234 3.14 -24.61 -18.94
CA ARG A 234 2.68 -23.47 -18.14
C ARG A 234 1.64 -22.60 -18.85
N ASP A 235 1.86 -22.32 -20.12
CA ASP A 235 0.93 -21.52 -20.93
C ASP A 235 -0.41 -22.22 -21.12
N ALA A 236 -0.40 -23.55 -21.25
CA ALA A 236 -1.63 -24.34 -21.34
C ALA A 236 -2.40 -24.31 -20.01
N LEU A 237 -1.70 -24.42 -18.87
CA LEU A 237 -2.33 -24.28 -17.55
C LEU A 237 -2.90 -22.87 -17.34
N ARG A 238 -2.18 -21.83 -17.75
CA ARG A 238 -2.64 -20.44 -17.66
C ARG A 238 -3.90 -20.21 -18.50
N ALA A 239 -3.94 -20.73 -19.73
CA ALA A 239 -5.11 -20.65 -20.59
C ALA A 239 -6.33 -21.37 -20.00
N ALA A 240 -6.14 -22.59 -19.48
CA ALA A 240 -7.21 -23.34 -18.82
C ALA A 240 -7.67 -22.63 -17.54
N PHE A 241 -6.74 -22.09 -16.74
CA PHE A 241 -7.08 -21.30 -15.55
C PHE A 241 -7.94 -20.09 -15.89
N ASN A 242 -7.55 -19.30 -16.91
CA ASN A 242 -8.30 -18.11 -17.31
C ASN A 242 -9.69 -18.44 -17.87
N THR A 243 -9.82 -19.59 -18.54
CA THR A 243 -11.11 -20.10 -19.02
C THR A 243 -12.01 -20.50 -17.85
N THR A 244 -11.50 -21.30 -16.91
CA THR A 244 -12.26 -21.81 -15.76
C THR A 244 -12.54 -20.73 -14.71
N LYS A 245 -11.68 -19.70 -14.62
CA LYS A 245 -11.85 -18.55 -13.73
C LYS A 245 -13.15 -17.78 -14.01
N ALA A 246 -13.63 -17.76 -15.25
CA ALA A 246 -14.88 -17.11 -15.62
C ALA A 246 -16.12 -17.78 -15.01
N SER A 247 -16.05 -19.09 -14.72
CA SER A 247 -17.16 -19.89 -14.19
C SER A 247 -16.94 -20.39 -12.76
N CYS A 248 -15.75 -20.22 -12.18
CA CYS A 248 -15.42 -20.64 -10.82
C CYS A 248 -15.08 -19.45 -9.92
N ALA A 249 -16.03 -19.07 -9.06
CA ALA A 249 -15.88 -17.95 -8.12
C ALA A 249 -14.67 -18.10 -7.18
N VAL A 250 -14.26 -19.33 -6.86
CA VAL A 250 -13.12 -19.59 -5.98
C VAL A 250 -11.78 -19.34 -6.70
N LEU A 251 -11.62 -19.75 -7.96
CA LEU A 251 -10.43 -19.43 -8.76
C LEU A 251 -10.32 -17.93 -9.06
N ALA A 252 -11.44 -17.21 -9.09
CA ALA A 252 -11.45 -15.76 -9.23
C ALA A 252 -10.74 -15.01 -8.10
N THR A 253 -10.49 -15.68 -6.97
CA THR A 253 -9.79 -15.10 -5.80
C THR A 253 -8.25 -15.07 -5.94
N ILE A 254 -7.69 -15.69 -6.98
CA ILE A 254 -6.23 -15.76 -7.23
C ILE A 254 -5.84 -15.31 -8.66
N THR A 255 -4.56 -15.01 -8.87
CA THR A 255 -3.98 -14.63 -10.17
C THR A 255 -3.47 -15.84 -10.96
N ASP A 256 -3.34 -15.68 -12.28
CA ASP A 256 -2.96 -16.71 -13.26
C ASP A 256 -1.43 -16.91 -13.40
N GLU A 257 -0.66 -16.33 -12.48
CA GLU A 257 0.79 -16.50 -12.41
C GLU A 257 1.13 -17.96 -12.10
N VAL A 258 1.80 -18.64 -13.04
CA VAL A 258 2.23 -20.05 -12.94
C VAL A 258 3.75 -20.18 -12.73
N ASP A 259 4.46 -19.05 -12.68
CA ASP A 259 5.91 -19.03 -12.61
C ASP A 259 6.42 -19.30 -11.20
N GLY A 260 7.44 -20.15 -11.11
CA GLY A 260 8.00 -20.60 -9.83
C GLY A 260 8.57 -19.46 -8.97
N GLU A 261 8.91 -18.31 -9.56
CA GLU A 261 9.35 -17.12 -8.82
C GLU A 261 8.24 -16.56 -7.91
N LYS A 262 6.98 -16.75 -8.29
CA LYS A 262 5.79 -16.32 -7.54
C LYS A 262 5.29 -17.39 -6.56
N ALA A 263 5.99 -18.52 -6.41
CA ALA A 263 5.62 -19.62 -5.50
C ALA A 263 5.54 -19.24 -4.01
N LYS A 264 6.11 -18.09 -3.62
CA LYS A 264 6.02 -17.54 -2.25
C LYS A 264 4.95 -16.45 -2.11
N THR A 265 4.39 -15.95 -3.21
CA THR A 265 3.45 -14.84 -3.25
C THR A 265 2.02 -15.35 -3.00
N PRO A 266 1.36 -14.96 -1.89
CA PRO A 266 -0.02 -15.36 -1.61
C PRO A 266 -1.00 -14.93 -2.71
N GLY A 267 -2.06 -15.71 -2.91
CA GLY A 267 -3.10 -15.39 -3.90
C GLY A 267 -2.69 -15.56 -5.36
N THR A 268 -1.68 -16.40 -5.64
CA THR A 268 -1.22 -16.74 -6.99
C THR A 268 -1.42 -18.23 -7.25
N LEU A 269 -1.66 -18.61 -8.50
CA LEU A 269 -1.70 -20.02 -8.90
C LEU A 269 -0.36 -20.72 -8.62
N ALA A 270 0.77 -20.03 -8.79
CA ALA A 270 2.11 -20.52 -8.48
C ALA A 270 2.27 -20.94 -7.01
N LYS A 271 1.66 -20.19 -6.08
CA LYS A 271 1.65 -20.54 -4.65
C LYS A 271 0.88 -21.82 -4.38
N GLU A 272 -0.30 -21.98 -4.98
CA GLU A 272 -1.12 -23.19 -4.82
C GLU A 272 -0.43 -24.42 -5.43
N LEU A 273 0.18 -24.28 -6.61
CA LEU A 273 0.99 -25.33 -7.23
C LEU A 273 2.18 -25.74 -6.35
N ALA A 274 2.83 -24.77 -5.68
CA ALA A 274 3.93 -25.06 -4.77
C ALA A 274 3.48 -25.84 -3.51
N LEU A 275 2.28 -25.55 -2.98
CA LEU A 275 1.69 -26.30 -1.87
C LEU A 275 1.33 -27.73 -2.30
N ILE A 276 0.67 -27.89 -3.45
CA ILE A 276 0.31 -29.19 -4.04
C ILE A 276 1.58 -30.01 -4.35
N SER A 277 2.65 -29.37 -4.81
CA SER A 277 3.93 -30.04 -5.06
C SER A 277 4.64 -30.47 -3.78
N LYS A 278 4.57 -29.67 -2.71
CA LYS A 278 5.08 -30.04 -1.39
C LYS A 278 4.38 -31.28 -0.84
N ASP A 279 3.09 -31.43 -1.14
CA ASP A 279 2.29 -32.59 -0.76
C ASP A 279 2.50 -33.81 -1.69
N GLY A 280 3.41 -33.70 -2.67
CA GLY A 280 3.82 -34.80 -3.52
C GLY A 280 2.83 -35.16 -4.64
N LEU A 281 1.79 -34.37 -4.84
CA LEU A 281 0.75 -34.66 -5.86
C LEU A 281 1.20 -34.26 -7.27
N ILE A 282 2.08 -33.26 -7.37
CA ILE A 282 2.70 -32.81 -8.63
C ILE A 282 4.20 -32.52 -8.44
N ASP A 283 4.96 -32.58 -9.53
CA ASP A 283 6.35 -32.15 -9.60
C ASP A 283 6.47 -30.91 -10.50
N THR A 284 6.94 -29.80 -9.94
CA THR A 284 7.15 -28.53 -10.68
C THR A 284 8.63 -28.25 -10.98
N ARG A 285 9.52 -29.23 -10.78
CA ARG A 285 10.96 -29.08 -11.03
C ARG A 285 11.25 -28.99 -12.54
N ARG A 286 12.32 -28.29 -12.90
CA ARG A 286 12.81 -28.15 -14.29
C ARG A 286 11.85 -27.42 -15.25
N GLY A 287 11.00 -26.54 -14.74
CA GLY A 287 10.20 -25.65 -15.59
C GLY A 287 8.89 -26.24 -16.14
N LYS A 288 8.61 -27.52 -15.87
CA LYS A 288 7.37 -28.20 -16.29
C LYS A 288 6.56 -28.64 -15.07
N ILE A 289 5.25 -28.79 -15.24
CA ILE A 289 4.35 -29.31 -14.21
C ILE A 289 4.02 -30.75 -14.59
N ARG A 290 4.40 -31.72 -13.76
CA ARG A 290 4.10 -33.13 -13.96
C ARG A 290 3.16 -33.63 -12.88
N ILE A 291 2.07 -34.28 -13.26
CA ILE A 291 1.20 -34.96 -12.30
C ILE A 291 1.91 -36.20 -11.75
N VAL A 292 2.03 -36.31 -10.44
CA VAL A 292 2.57 -37.51 -9.77
C VAL A 292 1.41 -38.45 -9.45
N ASN A 293 0.44 -37.96 -8.68
CA ASN A 293 -0.84 -38.62 -8.37
C ASN A 293 -1.75 -37.60 -7.68
N LEU A 294 -2.92 -37.28 -8.25
CA LEU A 294 -3.83 -36.28 -7.66
C LEU A 294 -4.69 -36.83 -6.50
N GLY A 295 -4.63 -38.14 -6.22
CA GLY A 295 -5.15 -38.72 -4.98
C GLY A 295 -6.67 -38.87 -4.87
N PHE A 296 -7.43 -38.64 -5.96
CA PHE A 296 -8.87 -38.85 -6.01
C PHE A 296 -9.28 -39.43 -7.38
N ASP A 297 -10.29 -40.29 -7.42
CA ASP A 297 -11.01 -40.57 -8.67
C ASP A 297 -11.65 -39.25 -9.14
N PRO A 298 -11.53 -38.88 -10.43
CA PRO A 298 -12.01 -37.60 -10.91
C PRO A 298 -13.52 -37.47 -10.66
N PRO A 299 -14.01 -36.35 -10.07
CA PRO A 299 -15.44 -36.08 -10.08
C PRO A 299 -15.88 -35.94 -11.55
N GLU A 300 -17.11 -36.39 -11.84
CA GLU A 300 -17.69 -36.37 -13.19
C GLU A 300 -17.46 -35.02 -13.89
N PRO A 301 -17.21 -35.03 -15.22
CA PRO A 301 -17.04 -33.82 -15.99
C PRO A 301 -18.25 -32.90 -15.80
N ILE A 302 -17.98 -31.62 -15.52
CA ILE A 302 -19.02 -30.58 -15.47
C ILE A 302 -19.66 -30.55 -16.86
N ALA A 303 -20.94 -30.89 -16.91
CA ALA A 303 -21.72 -31.03 -18.14
C ALA A 303 -21.58 -29.79 -19.04
N GLU A 304 -21.34 -30.04 -20.33
CA GLU A 304 -21.58 -29.06 -21.40
C GLU A 304 -23.03 -28.57 -21.29
N ALA A 305 -23.20 -27.26 -21.23
CA ALA A 305 -24.51 -26.64 -21.43
C ALA A 305 -24.93 -26.94 -22.87
N ALA A 306 -25.96 -27.79 -23.03
CA ALA A 306 -26.63 -28.01 -24.30
C ALA A 306 -27.31 -26.71 -24.78
N GLU A 307 -27.28 -26.52 -26.10
CA GLU A 307 -27.87 -25.41 -26.89
C GLU A 307 -29.30 -25.02 -26.48
#